data_AF-A0A4Z1DAQ4-F1
#
_entry.id   AF-A0A4Z1DAQ4-F1
#
_cell.length_a   1.000
_cell.length_b   1.000
_cell.length_c   1.000
_cell.angle_alpha   90.00
_cell.angle_beta   90.00
_cell.angle_gamma   90.00
#
_symmetry.space_group_name_H-M   'P 1'
#
loop_
_entity.id
_entity.type
_entity.pdbx_description
1 polymer ?
#
loop_
_entity_poly.entity_id
_entity_poly.type
_entity_poly.pdbx_seq_one_letter_code
_entity_poly.pdbx_strand_id
1 'polypeptide(L)'
;MTGADSLAVWLRVRGEAAWGQGPRLHAELPVVDGFRAWCEGPVRLRDSGRAERLLRAYALAQADAARGAPLDFALLSGWQREVLGGEAPFRSGEAYAKGGRERYALTAHTQGDFAACLREATSSDLPLSARAARAYLDVAFFHPFVDGNARAALLTLVHVLAREGVVLPEVGPLQVARYADDAEGAADLATLVGVLNGRRQEATWTGKRNFDRARSGRYLHLVFGLGRDACPS
;
A
#
# COMPACT_ATOMS: atom_id res chain seq x y z
N MET A 1 -8.36 27.67 18.23
CA MET A 1 -9.31 26.67 17.74
C MET A 1 -8.58 25.36 17.58
N THR A 2 -8.79 24.40 18.47
CA THR A 2 -8.32 23.02 18.29
C THR A 2 -9.10 22.39 17.14
N GLY A 3 -8.42 21.94 16.08
CA GLY A 3 -9.06 21.27 14.94
C GLY A 3 -9.87 20.04 15.38
N ALA A 4 -10.90 19.70 14.60
CA ALA A 4 -11.70 18.50 14.79
C ALA A 4 -10.81 17.26 14.90
N ASP A 5 -11.17 16.32 15.77
CA ASP A 5 -10.44 15.06 15.92
C ASP A 5 -10.68 14.17 14.69
N SER A 6 -9.69 14.09 13.81
CA SER A 6 -9.74 13.28 12.60
C SER A 6 -9.88 11.80 12.90
N LEU A 7 -9.41 11.31 14.07
CA LEU A 7 -9.63 9.92 14.46
C LEU A 7 -11.10 9.66 14.80
N ALA A 8 -11.73 10.52 15.61
CA ALA A 8 -13.15 10.39 15.93
C ALA A 8 -14.04 10.49 14.67
N VAL A 9 -13.70 11.40 13.76
CA VAL A 9 -14.38 11.54 12.45
C VAL A 9 -14.21 10.26 11.62
N TRP A 10 -12.99 9.72 11.53
CA TRP A 10 -12.73 8.46 10.84
C TRP A 10 -13.55 7.32 11.42
N LEU A 11 -13.58 7.14 12.75
CA LEU A 11 -14.32 6.04 13.37
C LEU A 11 -15.82 6.07 13.06
N ARG A 12 -16.41 7.27 12.94
CA ARG A 12 -17.79 7.42 12.46
C ARG A 12 -17.92 7.01 10.99
N VAL A 13 -17.12 7.61 10.12
CA VAL A 13 -17.13 7.34 8.67
C VAL A 13 -16.86 5.87 8.35
N ARG A 14 -15.95 5.24 9.10
CA ARG A 14 -15.64 3.81 9.05
C ARG A 14 -16.87 2.95 9.25
N GLY A 15 -17.84 3.37 10.06
CA GLY A 15 -19.10 2.68 10.27
C GLY A 15 -20.15 2.93 9.18
N GLU A 16 -20.04 4.03 8.44
CA GLU A 16 -21.02 4.50 7.45
C GLU A 16 -20.67 4.08 6.01
N ALA A 17 -19.37 3.92 5.71
CA ALA A 17 -18.90 3.61 4.36
C ALA A 17 -19.45 2.28 3.84
N ALA A 18 -19.73 2.23 2.53
CA ALA A 18 -20.40 1.13 1.85
C ALA A 18 -19.48 -0.08 1.58
N TRP A 19 -18.80 -0.60 2.61
CA TRP A 19 -17.79 -1.66 2.51
C TRP A 19 -18.28 -2.94 1.82
N GLY A 20 -19.56 -3.28 1.97
CA GLY A 20 -20.16 -4.48 1.36
C GLY A 20 -20.17 -4.46 -0.17
N GLN A 21 -19.99 -3.30 -0.80
CA GLN A 21 -19.93 -3.15 -2.26
C GLN A 21 -18.51 -3.32 -2.82
N GLY A 22 -17.53 -3.65 -1.98
CA GLY A 22 -16.15 -3.85 -2.41
C GLY A 22 -16.03 -4.95 -3.48
N PRO A 23 -15.23 -4.75 -4.54
CA PRO A 23 -15.08 -5.73 -5.60
C PRO A 23 -14.44 -7.03 -5.08
N ARG A 24 -14.86 -8.16 -5.66
CA ARG A 24 -14.17 -9.44 -5.43
C ARG A 24 -12.80 -9.42 -6.10
N LEU A 25 -11.81 -9.97 -5.41
CA LEU A 25 -10.44 -10.07 -5.91
C LEU A 25 -10.18 -11.45 -6.52
N HIS A 26 -9.25 -11.49 -7.47
CA HIS A 26 -8.75 -12.71 -8.07
C HIS A 26 -7.39 -13.08 -7.46
N ALA A 27 -7.28 -14.31 -6.96
CA ALA A 27 -6.05 -14.89 -6.42
C ALA A 27 -5.16 -15.47 -7.54
N GLU A 28 -4.92 -14.69 -8.59
CA GLU A 28 -3.93 -15.05 -9.61
C GLU A 28 -2.56 -14.43 -9.24
N LEU A 29 -1.48 -15.19 -9.44
CA LEU A 29 -0.14 -14.67 -9.21
C LEU A 29 0.16 -13.56 -10.25
N PRO A 30 0.49 -12.34 -9.82
CA PRO A 30 0.88 -11.30 -10.76
C PRO A 30 2.27 -11.61 -11.34
N VAL A 31 2.53 -11.12 -12.54
CA VAL A 31 3.87 -11.20 -13.16
C VAL A 31 4.88 -10.32 -12.42
N VAL A 32 4.40 -9.24 -11.79
CA VAL A 32 5.22 -8.27 -11.07
C VAL A 32 4.63 -8.04 -9.69
N ASP A 33 5.47 -8.08 -8.67
CA ASP A 33 5.12 -7.61 -7.33
C ASP A 33 5.22 -6.09 -7.28
N GLY A 34 4.06 -5.42 -7.24
CA GLY A 34 3.96 -3.98 -7.31
C GLY A 34 4.60 -3.25 -6.13
N PHE A 35 4.59 -3.86 -4.94
CA PHE A 35 5.23 -3.27 -3.76
C PHE A 35 6.75 -3.32 -3.90
N ARG A 36 7.28 -4.46 -4.33
CA ARG A 36 8.71 -4.62 -4.62
C ARG A 36 9.15 -3.66 -5.72
N ALA A 37 8.43 -3.60 -6.83
CA ALA A 37 8.72 -2.70 -7.95
C ALA A 37 8.71 -1.22 -7.51
N TRP A 38 7.76 -0.83 -6.66
CA TRP A 38 7.72 0.52 -6.09
C TRP A 38 8.93 0.82 -5.18
N CYS A 39 9.36 -0.16 -4.38
CA CYS A 39 10.56 -0.01 -3.55
C CYS A 39 11.83 0.09 -4.41
N GLU A 40 11.97 -0.76 -5.42
CA GLU A 40 13.16 -0.84 -6.28
C GLU A 40 13.26 0.34 -7.27
N GLY A 41 12.13 0.95 -7.63
CA GLY A 41 12.08 2.15 -8.48
C GLY A 41 12.07 3.45 -7.68
N PRO A 42 10.89 4.10 -7.52
CA PRO A 42 10.79 5.46 -6.99
C PRO A 42 11.29 5.63 -5.56
N VAL A 43 11.17 4.62 -4.69
CA VAL A 43 11.69 4.73 -3.32
C VAL A 43 13.21 4.68 -3.32
N ARG A 44 13.83 3.69 -3.97
CA ARG A 44 15.29 3.54 -4.05
C ARG A 44 15.96 4.74 -4.72
N LEU A 45 15.34 5.30 -5.76
CA LEU A 45 15.84 6.51 -6.43
C LEU A 45 15.95 7.70 -5.47
N ARG A 46 15.02 7.80 -4.50
CA ARG A 46 15.01 8.90 -3.51
C ARG A 46 15.89 8.60 -2.30
N ASP A 47 15.86 7.36 -1.81
CA ASP A 47 16.55 6.93 -0.59
C ASP A 47 16.75 5.40 -0.63
N SER A 48 17.96 4.95 -0.97
CA SER A 48 18.30 3.53 -1.09
C SER A 48 18.21 2.79 0.24
N GLY A 49 18.67 3.40 1.34
CA GLY A 49 18.60 2.81 2.67
C GLY A 49 17.17 2.62 3.15
N ARG A 50 16.28 3.57 2.82
CA ARG A 50 14.83 3.43 3.06
C ARG A 50 14.20 2.33 2.22
N ALA A 51 14.57 2.21 0.95
CA ALA A 51 14.08 1.13 0.10
C ALA A 51 14.46 -0.24 0.66
N GLU A 52 15.70 -0.40 1.15
CA GLU A 52 16.16 -1.66 1.74
C GLU A 52 15.43 -2.00 3.04
N ARG A 53 15.26 -1.02 3.94
CA ARG A 53 14.46 -1.17 5.16
C ARG A 53 13.02 -1.58 4.86
N LEU A 54 12.41 -0.94 3.86
CA LEU A 54 11.03 -1.21 3.47
C LEU A 54 10.87 -2.58 2.80
N LEU A 55 11.84 -3.03 2.01
CA LEU A 55 11.86 -4.37 1.43
C LEU A 55 12.01 -5.45 2.52
N ARG A 56 12.80 -5.22 3.58
CA ARG A 56 12.88 -6.14 4.72
C ARG A 56 11.57 -6.19 5.50
N ALA A 57 10.99 -5.04 5.82
CA ALA A 57 9.68 -4.96 6.47
C ALA A 57 8.60 -5.69 5.66
N TYR A 58 8.61 -5.53 4.33
CA TYR A 58 7.70 -6.24 3.44
C TYR A 58 7.92 -7.75 3.43
N ALA A 59 9.18 -8.21 3.39
CA ALA A 59 9.47 -9.64 3.49
C ALA A 59 8.97 -10.25 4.81
N LEU A 60 9.10 -9.52 5.94
CA LEU A 60 8.52 -9.93 7.22
C LEU A 60 6.99 -10.00 7.15
N ALA A 61 6.35 -8.95 6.63
CA ALA A 61 4.88 -8.89 6.49
C ALA A 61 4.32 -10.05 5.64
N GLN A 62 5.02 -10.42 4.56
CA GLN A 62 4.70 -11.58 3.73
C GLN A 62 4.87 -12.90 4.49
N ALA A 63 5.95 -13.05 5.25
CA ALA A 63 6.19 -14.25 6.05
C ALA A 63 5.17 -14.41 7.20
N ASP A 64 4.75 -13.31 7.81
CA ASP A 64 3.67 -13.28 8.80
C ASP A 64 2.32 -13.65 8.18
N ALA A 65 2.04 -13.15 6.96
CA ALA A 65 0.83 -13.50 6.21
C ALA A 65 0.79 -15.00 5.89
N ALA A 66 1.89 -15.57 5.39
CA ALA A 66 2.01 -16.99 5.08
C ALA A 66 1.85 -17.89 6.33
N ARG A 67 2.25 -17.41 7.51
CA ARG A 67 2.04 -18.11 8.79
C ARG A 67 0.62 -17.94 9.35
N GLY A 68 -0.22 -17.12 8.74
CA GLY A 68 -1.55 -16.80 9.23
C GLY A 68 -1.54 -16.00 10.55
N ALA A 69 -0.44 -15.33 10.90
CA ALA A 69 -0.28 -14.62 12.18
C ALA A 69 -1.40 -13.59 12.41
N PRO A 70 -1.98 -13.47 13.61
CA PRO A 70 -3.05 -12.50 13.85
C PRO A 70 -2.55 -11.07 13.58
N LEU A 71 -3.38 -10.27 12.92
CA LEU A 71 -3.06 -8.85 12.68
C LEU A 71 -3.31 -8.06 13.96
N ASP A 72 -2.22 -7.65 14.62
CA ASP A 72 -2.25 -6.84 15.84
C ASP A 72 -1.16 -5.76 15.82
N PHE A 73 -1.14 -4.92 16.87
CA PHE A 73 -0.15 -3.86 16.97
C PHE A 73 1.28 -4.36 17.13
N ALA A 74 1.50 -5.51 17.79
CA ALA A 74 2.85 -6.03 18.00
C ALA A 74 3.49 -6.42 16.65
N LEU A 75 2.69 -7.01 15.77
CA LEU A 75 3.08 -7.35 14.40
C LEU A 75 3.40 -6.09 13.57
N LEU A 76 2.52 -5.08 13.60
CA LEU A 76 2.76 -3.78 12.95
C LEU A 76 4.02 -3.10 13.49
N SER A 77 4.22 -3.11 14.80
CA SER A 77 5.41 -2.56 15.46
C SER A 77 6.67 -3.29 14.98
N GLY A 78 6.64 -4.62 14.88
CA GLY A 78 7.74 -5.42 14.33
C GLY A 78 8.15 -4.98 12.92
N TRP A 79 7.18 -4.80 12.02
CA TRP A 79 7.47 -4.29 10.68
C TRP A 79 7.98 -2.85 10.70
N GLN A 80 7.40 -2.01 11.56
CA GLN A 80 7.76 -0.61 11.64
C GLN A 80 9.18 -0.42 12.21
N ARG A 81 9.66 -1.33 13.06
CA ARG A 81 11.05 -1.34 13.53
C ARG A 81 12.03 -1.50 12.37
N GLU A 82 11.72 -2.35 11.39
CA GLU A 82 12.52 -2.45 10.17
C GLU A 82 12.46 -1.16 9.35
N VAL A 83 11.27 -0.57 9.18
CA VAL A 83 11.09 0.67 8.40
C VAL A 83 11.87 1.84 8.99
N LEU A 84 11.80 2.02 10.32
CA LEU A 84 12.40 3.13 11.04
C LEU A 84 13.87 2.87 11.43
N GLY A 85 14.30 1.61 11.49
CA GLY A 85 15.63 1.23 11.97
C GLY A 85 15.80 1.39 13.48
N GLY A 86 14.71 1.29 14.25
CA GLY A 86 14.69 1.51 15.70
C GLY A 86 13.34 1.13 16.31
N GLU A 87 13.16 1.43 17.60
CA GLU A 87 11.92 1.09 18.30
C GLU A 87 10.68 1.80 17.71
N ALA A 88 9.55 1.10 17.71
CA ALA A 88 8.29 1.59 17.16
C ALA A 88 7.14 1.38 18.16
N PRO A 89 7.17 2.05 19.33
CA PRO A 89 6.08 1.96 20.30
C PRO A 89 4.84 2.69 19.78
N PHE A 90 3.70 2.39 20.41
CA PHE A 90 2.49 3.18 20.18
C PHE A 90 2.73 4.60 20.71
N ARG A 91 2.24 5.62 19.99
CA ARG A 91 2.40 7.02 20.38
C ARG A 91 1.88 7.29 21.79
N SER A 92 2.60 8.15 22.52
CA SER A 92 2.25 8.54 23.89
C SER A 92 1.47 9.86 23.98
N GLY A 93 1.24 10.53 22.86
CA GLY A 93 0.52 11.80 22.78
C GLY A 93 -0.32 11.91 21.51
N GLU A 94 -0.91 13.08 21.31
CA GLU A 94 -1.62 13.39 20.07
C GLU A 94 -0.69 13.31 18.85
N ALA A 95 -1.25 12.92 17.72
CA ALA A 95 -0.55 12.98 16.44
C ALA A 95 -1.17 14.04 15.53
N TYR A 96 -0.36 14.54 14.60
CA TYR A 96 -0.76 15.57 13.66
C TYR A 96 -0.27 15.20 12.26
N ALA A 97 -1.11 15.45 11.24
CA ALA A 97 -0.74 15.23 9.84
C ALA A 97 -1.16 16.40 8.95
N LYS A 98 -0.73 16.34 7.67
CA LYS A 98 -1.05 17.31 6.62
C LYS A 98 -0.74 18.77 7.01
N GLY A 99 0.40 18.99 7.67
CA GLY A 99 0.82 20.31 8.14
C GLY A 99 0.02 20.81 9.35
N GLY A 100 -0.48 19.90 10.20
CA GLY A 100 -1.27 20.22 11.40
C GLY A 100 -2.76 20.39 11.14
N ARG A 101 -3.22 20.18 9.90
CA ARG A 101 -4.65 20.24 9.54
C ARG A 101 -5.46 19.08 10.13
N GLU A 102 -4.81 17.94 10.32
CA GLU A 102 -5.41 16.77 10.94
C GLU A 102 -4.80 16.56 12.31
N ARG A 103 -5.66 16.39 13.31
CA ARG A 103 -5.29 16.05 14.68
C ARG A 103 -5.90 14.69 15.02
N TYR A 104 -5.10 13.83 15.62
CA TYR A 104 -5.51 12.51 16.08
C TYR A 104 -5.38 12.45 17.60
N ALA A 105 -6.52 12.54 18.29
CA ALA A 105 -6.52 12.48 19.75
C ALA A 105 -5.95 11.15 20.26
N LEU A 106 -5.38 11.16 21.46
CA LEU A 106 -5.05 9.95 22.22
C LEU A 106 -5.97 9.87 23.43
N THR A 107 -6.77 8.83 23.53
CA THR A 107 -7.63 8.55 24.68
C THR A 107 -7.22 7.21 25.30
N ALA A 108 -7.74 6.92 26.49
CA ALA A 108 -7.53 5.62 27.15
C ALA A 108 -8.08 4.43 26.31
N HIS A 109 -8.99 4.69 25.37
CA HIS A 109 -9.61 3.65 24.54
C HIS A 109 -8.89 3.43 23.21
N THR A 110 -8.07 4.39 22.75
CA THR A 110 -7.48 4.39 21.40
C THR A 110 -6.75 3.08 21.06
N GLN A 111 -5.94 2.53 21.97
CA GLN A 111 -5.25 1.26 21.70
C GLN A 111 -6.21 0.07 21.60
N GLY A 112 -7.24 0.03 22.45
CA GLY A 112 -8.27 -1.02 22.44
C GLY A 112 -9.10 -0.97 21.16
N ASP A 113 -9.53 0.23 20.77
CA ASP A 113 -10.29 0.46 19.54
C ASP A 113 -9.46 0.08 18.31
N PHE A 114 -8.17 0.44 18.30
CA PHE A 114 -7.27 0.08 17.21
C PHE A 114 -7.12 -1.43 17.09
N ALA A 115 -6.90 -2.11 18.22
CA ALA A 115 -6.77 -3.57 18.25
C ALA A 115 -8.06 -4.27 17.77
N ALA A 116 -9.24 -3.72 18.09
CA ALA A 116 -10.51 -4.22 17.56
C ALA A 116 -10.59 -4.04 16.04
N CYS A 117 -10.23 -2.86 15.54
CA CYS A 117 -10.23 -2.56 14.11
C CYS A 117 -9.29 -3.48 13.32
N LEU A 118 -8.08 -3.75 13.83
CA LEU A 118 -7.14 -4.67 13.19
C LEU A 118 -7.66 -6.12 13.15
N ARG A 119 -8.32 -6.60 14.22
CA ARG A 119 -8.91 -7.95 14.22
C ARG A 119 -10.01 -8.10 13.18
N GLU A 120 -10.84 -7.07 12.98
CA GLU A 120 -11.90 -7.10 11.96
C GLU A 120 -11.35 -7.28 10.54
N ALA A 121 -10.12 -6.83 10.26
CA ALA A 121 -9.50 -6.98 8.95
C ALA A 121 -9.24 -8.45 8.54
N THR A 122 -9.13 -9.36 9.51
CA THR A 122 -8.89 -10.79 9.27
C THR A 122 -10.06 -11.69 9.65
N SER A 123 -11.09 -11.16 10.33
CA SER A 123 -12.22 -11.93 10.85
C SER A 123 -13.59 -11.53 10.30
N SER A 124 -13.69 -10.42 9.56
CA SER A 124 -14.97 -9.99 8.98
C SER A 124 -15.32 -10.73 7.68
N ASP A 125 -16.62 -10.82 7.41
CA ASP A 125 -17.21 -11.34 6.17
C ASP A 125 -17.19 -10.34 5.00
N LEU A 126 -16.56 -9.17 5.19
CA LEU A 126 -16.45 -8.16 4.14
C LEU A 126 -15.60 -8.68 2.97
N PRO A 127 -15.84 -8.19 1.73
CA PRO A 127 -14.97 -8.47 0.60
C PRO A 127 -13.51 -8.16 0.93
N LEU A 128 -12.57 -8.97 0.44
CA LEU A 128 -11.14 -8.81 0.74
C LEU A 128 -10.60 -7.41 0.40
N SER A 129 -11.04 -6.83 -0.72
CA SER A 129 -10.72 -5.45 -1.12
C SER A 129 -11.10 -4.44 -0.03
N ALA A 130 -12.30 -4.57 0.53
CA ALA A 130 -12.80 -3.74 1.61
C ALA A 130 -12.02 -3.97 2.91
N ARG A 131 -11.74 -5.23 3.29
CA ARG A 131 -10.92 -5.55 4.47
C ARG A 131 -9.54 -4.90 4.39
N ALA A 132 -8.87 -5.01 3.25
CA ALA A 132 -7.53 -4.45 3.03
C ALA A 132 -7.54 -2.91 3.01
N ALA A 133 -8.52 -2.30 2.34
CA ALA A 133 -8.69 -0.85 2.32
C ALA A 133 -9.01 -0.28 3.72
N ARG A 134 -9.90 -0.94 4.47
CA ARG A 134 -10.26 -0.54 5.82
C ARG A 134 -9.07 -0.64 6.78
N ALA A 135 -8.29 -1.72 6.71
CA ALA A 135 -7.08 -1.86 7.51
C ALA A 135 -6.01 -0.80 7.19
N TYR A 136 -5.85 -0.43 5.91
CA TYR A 136 -4.98 0.69 5.51
C TYR A 136 -5.41 2.00 6.17
N LEU A 137 -6.70 2.33 6.08
CA LEU A 137 -7.24 3.58 6.60
C LEU A 137 -7.23 3.61 8.13
N ASP A 138 -7.50 2.46 8.77
CA ASP A 138 -7.39 2.32 10.22
C ASP A 138 -5.97 2.66 10.68
N VAL A 139 -4.93 2.12 10.05
CA VAL A 139 -3.54 2.50 10.41
C VAL A 139 -3.25 3.97 10.10
N ALA A 140 -3.73 4.48 8.97
CA ALA A 140 -3.48 5.87 8.57
C ALA A 140 -4.08 6.89 9.56
N PHE A 141 -5.30 6.64 10.06
CA PHE A 141 -6.05 7.56 10.91
C PHE A 141 -5.93 7.29 12.41
N PHE A 142 -5.68 6.06 12.86
CA PHE A 142 -5.22 5.85 14.25
C PHE A 142 -3.84 6.47 14.47
N HIS A 143 -3.04 6.51 13.40
CA HIS A 143 -1.73 7.12 13.36
C HIS A 143 -0.85 6.60 14.52
N PRO A 144 -0.66 5.27 14.65
CA PRO A 144 -0.15 4.67 15.88
C PRO A 144 1.31 5.00 16.17
N PHE A 145 2.09 5.39 15.15
CA PHE A 145 3.51 5.71 15.29
C PHE A 145 3.78 7.20 15.16
N VAL A 146 4.95 7.64 15.64
CA VAL A 146 5.41 9.04 15.51
C VAL A 146 5.82 9.41 14.08
N ASP A 147 6.25 8.43 13.28
CA ASP A 147 6.53 8.57 11.85
C ASP A 147 6.21 7.25 11.11
N GLY A 148 6.06 7.36 9.80
CA GLY A 148 5.98 6.22 8.89
C GLY A 148 4.62 5.55 8.85
N ASN A 149 3.56 6.18 9.36
CA ASN A 149 2.20 5.62 9.35
C ASN A 149 1.71 5.29 7.93
N ALA A 150 2.04 6.08 6.92
CA ALA A 150 1.70 5.76 5.53
C ALA A 150 2.38 4.47 5.01
N ARG A 151 3.62 4.22 5.45
CA ARG A 151 4.37 2.99 5.11
C ARG A 151 3.80 1.80 5.88
N ALA A 152 3.50 1.97 7.16
CA ALA A 152 2.82 0.96 7.98
C ALA A 152 1.44 0.59 7.43
N ALA A 153 0.65 1.58 7.00
CA ALA A 153 -0.65 1.38 6.38
C ALA A 153 -0.54 0.57 5.09
N LEU A 154 0.44 0.91 4.23
CA LEU A 154 0.67 0.15 3.00
C LEU A 154 1.11 -1.29 3.28
N LEU A 155 2.02 -1.51 4.25
CA LEU A 155 2.43 -2.86 4.68
C LEU A 155 1.25 -3.67 5.22
N THR A 156 0.36 -3.03 5.98
CA THR A 156 -0.86 -3.66 6.51
C THR A 156 -1.81 -4.07 5.39
N LEU A 157 -2.02 -3.21 4.40
CA LEU A 157 -2.82 -3.53 3.21
C LEU A 157 -2.28 -4.75 2.49
N VAL A 158 -0.99 -4.76 2.14
CA VAL A 158 -0.40 -5.87 1.39
C VAL A 158 -0.35 -7.16 2.20
N HIS A 159 -0.17 -7.08 3.53
CA HIS A 159 -0.30 -8.25 4.40
C HIS A 159 -1.70 -8.87 4.34
N VAL A 160 -2.76 -8.06 4.49
CA VAL A 160 -4.14 -8.56 4.44
C VAL A 160 -4.44 -9.24 3.11
N LEU A 161 -3.94 -8.70 1.99
CA LEU A 161 -4.06 -9.31 0.68
C LEU A 161 -3.26 -10.62 0.57
N ALA A 162 -2.01 -10.62 1.05
CA ALA A 162 -1.10 -11.76 0.95
C ALA A 162 -1.56 -12.96 1.77
N ARG A 163 -2.29 -12.75 2.87
CA ARG A 163 -2.92 -13.84 3.64
C ARG A 163 -3.86 -14.68 2.78
N GLU A 164 -4.49 -14.07 1.79
CA GLU A 164 -5.43 -14.72 0.87
C GLU A 164 -4.79 -14.99 -0.51
N GLY A 165 -3.45 -14.96 -0.59
CA GLY A 165 -2.70 -15.23 -1.82
C GLY A 165 -2.80 -14.14 -2.88
N VAL A 166 -3.23 -12.92 -2.53
CA VAL A 166 -3.34 -11.79 -3.46
C VAL A 166 -2.13 -10.88 -3.35
N VAL A 167 -1.52 -10.55 -4.50
CA VAL A 167 -0.47 -9.54 -4.63
C VAL A 167 -0.89 -8.54 -5.70
N LEU A 168 -0.74 -7.24 -5.42
CA LEU A 168 -1.08 -6.19 -6.39
C LEU A 168 0.08 -5.98 -7.38
N PRO A 169 -0.20 -5.78 -8.68
CA PRO A 169 0.84 -5.49 -9.68
C PRO A 169 1.43 -4.09 -9.55
N GLU A 170 0.74 -3.18 -8.86
CA GLU A 170 1.20 -1.83 -8.57
C GLU A 170 0.62 -1.31 -7.25
N VAL A 171 1.37 -0.45 -6.56
CA VAL A 171 0.91 0.20 -5.31
C VAL A 171 1.03 1.73 -5.36
N GLY A 172 1.65 2.28 -6.41
CA GLY A 172 1.80 3.72 -6.61
C GLY A 172 0.48 4.50 -6.54
N PRO A 173 -0.59 4.05 -7.24
CA PRO A 173 -1.90 4.72 -7.18
C PRO A 173 -2.55 4.74 -5.79
N LEU A 174 -2.11 3.91 -4.85
CA LEU A 174 -2.62 3.91 -3.46
C LEU A 174 -2.07 5.09 -2.64
N GLN A 175 -1.03 5.79 -3.13
CA GLN A 175 -0.33 6.87 -2.41
C GLN A 175 -1.05 8.23 -2.49
N VAL A 176 -2.36 8.24 -2.75
CA VAL A 176 -3.18 9.45 -2.80
C VAL A 176 -3.65 9.83 -1.39
N ALA A 177 -3.71 11.13 -1.10
CA ALA A 177 -4.21 11.63 0.17
C ALA A 177 -5.67 11.19 0.41
N ARG A 178 -5.97 10.72 1.62
CA ARG A 178 -7.31 10.30 2.07
C ARG A 178 -7.77 11.18 3.20
N TYR A 179 -9.08 11.42 3.33
CA TYR A 179 -9.65 12.33 4.33
C TYR A 179 -10.57 11.57 5.28
N ALA A 180 -10.56 11.96 6.56
CA ALA A 180 -11.28 11.24 7.60
C ALA A 180 -12.81 11.35 7.46
N ASP A 181 -13.29 12.44 6.84
CA ASP A 181 -14.69 12.78 6.63
C ASP A 181 -15.25 12.28 5.28
N ASP A 182 -14.49 11.50 4.53
CA ASP A 182 -14.82 11.10 3.15
C ASP A 182 -15.19 9.61 3.07
N ALA A 183 -16.47 9.31 3.29
CA ALA A 183 -17.00 7.95 3.24
C ALA A 183 -16.95 7.34 1.83
N GLU A 184 -17.17 8.16 0.80
CA GLU A 184 -17.09 7.73 -0.60
C GLU A 184 -15.63 7.42 -0.96
N GLY A 185 -14.70 8.32 -0.63
CA GLY A 185 -13.27 8.10 -0.84
C GLY A 185 -12.70 6.90 -0.07
N ALA A 186 -13.31 6.53 1.05
CA ALA A 186 -12.99 5.31 1.79
C ALA A 186 -13.44 4.04 1.03
N ALA A 187 -14.67 4.03 0.51
CA ALA A 187 -15.18 2.94 -0.33
C ALA A 187 -14.42 2.84 -1.67
N ASP A 188 -14.08 3.98 -2.27
CA ASP A 188 -13.29 4.05 -3.50
C ASP A 188 -11.90 3.47 -3.35
N LEU A 189 -11.30 3.48 -2.15
CA LEU A 189 -10.05 2.76 -1.93
C LEU A 189 -10.22 1.25 -2.11
N ALA A 190 -11.33 0.66 -1.67
CA ALA A 190 -11.63 -0.75 -1.91
C ALA A 190 -11.85 -1.01 -3.41
N THR A 191 -12.57 -0.12 -4.10
CA THR A 191 -12.73 -0.16 -5.56
C THR A 191 -11.39 -0.12 -6.27
N LEU A 192 -10.51 0.80 -5.87
CA LEU A 192 -9.16 0.95 -6.42
C LEU A 192 -8.34 -0.34 -6.22
N VAL A 193 -8.36 -0.95 -5.04
CA VAL A 193 -7.69 -2.24 -4.80
C VAL A 193 -8.19 -3.30 -5.80
N GLY A 194 -9.50 -3.35 -6.07
CA GLY A 194 -10.05 -4.23 -7.11
C GLY A 194 -9.59 -3.91 -8.52
N VAL A 195 -9.59 -2.62 -8.90
CA VAL A 195 -9.06 -2.18 -10.20
C VAL A 195 -7.60 -2.59 -10.36
N LEU A 196 -6.77 -2.38 -9.33
CA LEU A 196 -5.35 -2.75 -9.36
C LEU A 196 -5.16 -4.26 -9.46
N ASN A 197 -5.94 -5.06 -8.72
CA ASN A 197 -5.91 -6.51 -8.82
C ASN A 197 -6.36 -7.02 -10.19
N GLY A 198 -7.35 -6.36 -10.81
CA GLY A 198 -7.86 -6.69 -12.13
C GLY A 198 -6.98 -6.23 -13.30
N ARG A 199 -5.94 -5.41 -13.05
CA ARG A 199 -4.96 -5.02 -14.08
C ARG A 199 -4.12 -6.24 -14.47
N ARG A 200 -4.64 -7.00 -15.44
CA ARG A 200 -3.86 -8.02 -16.16
C ARG A 200 -2.83 -7.34 -17.05
N GLN A 201 -1.59 -7.77 -16.87
CA GLN A 201 -0.68 -8.24 -17.92
C GLN A 201 -1.01 -7.84 -19.37
N GLU A 202 -0.82 -6.57 -19.76
CA GLU A 202 -0.39 -6.28 -21.14
C GLU A 202 1.13 -6.41 -21.23
N ALA A 203 1.65 -7.59 -20.89
CA ALA A 203 2.83 -8.06 -21.60
C ALA A 203 2.31 -8.47 -22.97
N THR A 204 2.16 -7.48 -23.87
CA THR A 204 1.78 -7.78 -25.24
C THR A 204 2.72 -8.83 -25.77
N TRP A 205 2.12 -9.96 -26.08
CA TRP A 205 2.62 -10.95 -27.02
C TRP A 205 2.87 -10.24 -28.37
N THR A 206 4.04 -9.61 -28.50
CA THR A 206 4.58 -9.03 -29.75
C THR A 206 5.97 -9.57 -30.09
N GLY A 207 6.45 -10.61 -29.40
CA GLY A 207 7.72 -11.27 -29.72
C GLY A 207 7.64 -12.47 -30.67
N LYS A 208 6.48 -13.16 -30.77
CA LYS A 208 6.38 -14.43 -31.51
C LYS A 208 5.87 -14.33 -32.95
N ARG A 209 5.38 -13.17 -33.40
CA ARG A 209 5.01 -12.94 -34.82
C ARG A 209 6.15 -12.35 -35.68
N ASN A 210 7.28 -11.97 -35.07
CA ASN A 210 8.46 -11.49 -35.80
C ASN A 210 9.51 -12.58 -36.05
N PHE A 211 9.47 -13.71 -35.32
CA PHE A 211 10.43 -14.80 -35.52
C PHE A 211 10.14 -15.64 -36.78
N ASP A 212 8.88 -15.71 -37.22
CA ASP A 212 8.50 -16.43 -38.45
C ASP A 212 8.57 -15.56 -39.72
N ARG A 213 8.72 -14.24 -39.59
CA ARG A 213 8.87 -13.32 -40.74
C ARG A 213 10.34 -12.99 -41.06
N ALA A 214 11.25 -13.25 -40.12
CA ALA A 214 12.70 -13.04 -40.31
C ALA A 214 13.41 -14.19 -41.07
N ARG A 215 12.70 -15.27 -41.42
CA ARG A 215 13.23 -16.34 -42.31
C ARG A 215 13.00 -16.09 -43.81
N SER A 216 12.28 -15.03 -44.20
CA SER A 216 12.12 -14.65 -45.61
C SER A 216 12.83 -13.33 -45.92
N GLY A 217 14.17 -13.41 -45.97
CA GLY A 217 15.07 -12.62 -46.82
C GLY A 217 14.86 -11.11 -47.05
N ARG A 218 15.94 -10.36 -46.77
CA ARG A 218 16.38 -9.06 -47.33
C ARG A 218 15.79 -7.80 -46.69
N TYR A 219 16.56 -7.14 -45.83
CA TYR A 219 17.37 -5.96 -46.20
C TYR A 219 18.27 -5.53 -45.03
N LEU A 220 19.50 -5.17 -45.37
CA LEU A 220 20.61 -4.72 -44.51
C LEU A 220 20.72 -3.18 -44.56
N HIS A 221 21.44 -2.61 -43.59
CA HIS A 221 21.86 -1.19 -43.39
C HIS A 221 20.84 -0.31 -42.65
N LEU A 222 21.19 0.55 -41.66
CA LEU A 222 22.49 1.04 -41.19
C LEU A 222 22.36 1.60 -39.74
N VAL A 223 23.26 1.14 -38.86
CA VAL A 223 24.15 1.86 -37.91
C VAL A 223 23.65 2.87 -36.85
N PHE A 224 24.12 2.59 -35.62
CA PHE A 224 24.25 3.41 -34.41
C PHE A 224 24.91 4.80 -34.61
N GLY A 225 24.50 5.79 -33.82
CA GLY A 225 25.25 7.04 -33.66
C GLY A 225 25.02 7.69 -32.30
N LEU A 226 25.95 7.45 -31.36
CA LEU A 226 26.20 8.31 -30.20
C LEU A 226 26.93 9.57 -30.71
N GLY A 227 26.58 10.77 -30.21
CA GLY A 227 27.28 11.99 -30.59
C GLY A 227 26.83 13.22 -29.81
N ARG A 228 27.71 13.64 -28.90
CA ARG A 228 27.71 14.82 -28.03
C ARG A 228 27.73 16.19 -28.76
N ASP A 229 27.29 17.19 -28.00
CA ASP A 229 27.76 18.58 -27.85
C ASP A 229 27.35 19.72 -28.82
N ALA A 230 27.05 20.85 -28.14
CA ALA A 230 27.24 22.27 -28.48
C ALA A 230 26.08 23.11 -29.08
N CYS A 231 25.55 24.02 -28.24
CA CYS A 231 25.11 25.39 -28.59
C CYS A 231 26.28 26.20 -29.20
N PRO A 232 26.10 27.34 -29.92
CA PRO A 232 25.15 28.42 -29.58
C PRO A 232 24.53 29.23 -30.74
N SER A 233 23.64 30.15 -30.38
CA SER A 233 23.52 31.51 -30.95
C SER A 233 23.10 32.45 -29.83
#